data_AF-A0A257VM58-F1
#
_entry.id   AF-A0A257VM58-F1
#
_cell.length_a   1.000
_cell.length_b   1.000
_cell.length_c   1.000
_cell.angle_alpha   90.00
_cell.angle_beta   90.00
_cell.angle_gamma   90.00
#
_symmetry.space_group_name_H-M   'P 1'
#
loop_
_entity.id
_entity.type
_entity.pdbx_description
1 polymer ?
#
loop_
_entity_poly.entity_id
_entity_poly.type
_entity_poly.pdbx_seq_one_letter_code
_entity_poly.pdbx_strand_id
1 'polypeptide(L)' 'MVEEYAFQMPAEWVPQKRIWLSWPHAKADWPGKFAPVPWVFAEMVRVITGSGQRVGLLVKDATLRVEANDFLQRSGV' A
#
# COMPACT_ATOMS: atom_id res chain seq x y z
N MET A 1 -16.72 26.78 -27.82
CA MET A 1 -16.55 27.14 -26.40
C MET A 1 -16.03 25.91 -25.71
N VAL A 2 -14.76 25.91 -25.29
CA VAL A 2 -14.16 24.76 -24.60
C VAL A 2 -14.33 25.04 -23.10
N GLU A 3 -15.05 24.20 -22.38
CA GLU A 3 -15.12 24.28 -20.91
C GLU A 3 -13.75 23.88 -20.34
N GLU A 4 -13.06 24.84 -19.70
CA GLU A 4 -11.91 24.54 -18.87
C GLU A 4 -12.39 23.95 -17.55
N TYR A 5 -12.12 22.66 -17.33
CA TYR A 5 -12.35 22.03 -16.03
C TYR A 5 -11.23 22.44 -15.06
N ALA A 6 -11.57 23.21 -14.02
CA ALA A 6 -10.67 23.54 -12.94
C ALA A 6 -10.55 22.36 -11.97
N PHE A 7 -9.62 21.44 -12.24
CA PHE A 7 -9.25 20.39 -11.29
C PHE A 7 -8.32 20.97 -10.21
N GLN A 8 -8.59 20.62 -8.95
CA GLN A 8 -7.71 20.92 -7.82
C GLN A 8 -7.32 19.63 -7.12
N MET A 9 -6.03 19.53 -6.78
CA MET A 9 -5.55 18.46 -5.92
C MET A 9 -6.03 18.74 -4.49
N PRO A 10 -6.83 17.86 -3.87
CA PRO A 10 -7.22 18.05 -2.49
C PRO A 10 -5.99 17.92 -1.58
N ALA A 11 -6.04 18.61 -0.45
CA ALA A 11 -5.05 18.42 0.60
C ALA A 11 -5.11 16.99 1.15
N GLU A 12 -3.98 16.48 1.65
CA GLU A 12 -3.86 15.08 2.09
C GLU A 12 -4.79 14.72 3.27
N TRP A 13 -5.14 15.69 4.13
CA TRP A 13 -5.97 15.46 5.32
C TRP A 13 -7.48 15.38 5.04
N VAL A 14 -7.93 15.63 3.80
CA VAL A 14 -9.37 15.47 3.49
C VAL A 14 -9.76 13.99 3.54
N PRO A 15 -11.04 13.65 3.78
CA PRO A 15 -11.48 12.26 3.78
C PRO A 15 -11.11 11.50 2.51
N GLN A 16 -10.33 10.42 2.67
CA GLN A 16 -9.83 9.61 1.57
C GLN A 16 -10.65 8.33 1.43
N LYS A 17 -10.94 7.91 0.19
CA LYS A 17 -11.62 6.61 -0.07
C LYS A 17 -10.72 5.41 0.25
N ARG A 18 -9.41 5.57 0.08
CA ARG A 18 -8.38 4.58 0.39
C ARG A 18 -6.98 5.19 0.32
N ILE A 19 -6.04 4.50 0.94
CA ILE A 19 -4.60 4.67 0.72
C ILE A 19 -4.15 3.56 -0.23
N TRP A 20 -3.37 3.93 -1.26
CA TRP A 20 -2.76 2.97 -2.19
C TRP A 20 -1.33 2.69 -1.79
N LEU A 21 -0.95 1.42 -1.75
CA LEU A 21 0.42 0.96 -1.50
C LEU A 21 0.83 -0.05 -2.58
N SER A 22 2.12 -0.10 -2.89
CA SER A 22 2.69 -1.10 -3.80
C SER A 22 3.53 -2.08 -2.99
N TRP A 23 3.19 -3.37 -3.05
CA TRP A 23 3.91 -4.40 -2.30
C TRP A 23 5.39 -4.47 -2.73
N PRO A 24 6.33 -4.50 -1.77
CA PRO A 24 7.76 -4.45 -2.06
C PRO A 24 8.18 -5.72 -2.78
N HIS A 25 8.98 -5.57 -3.84
CA HIS A 25 9.50 -6.71 -4.61
C HIS A 25 10.89 -6.46 -5.22
N ALA A 26 11.26 -5.20 -5.42
CA ALA A 26 12.54 -4.82 -6.00
C ALA A 26 13.66 -4.87 -4.95
N LYS A 27 14.32 -6.03 -4.80
CA LYS A 27 15.42 -6.22 -3.84
C LYS A 27 16.58 -5.23 -4.02
N ALA A 28 16.77 -4.71 -5.23
CA ALA A 28 17.80 -3.72 -5.55
C ALA A 28 17.61 -2.38 -4.80
N ASP A 29 16.38 -2.04 -4.42
CA ASP A 29 16.10 -0.83 -3.63
C ASP A 29 16.57 -1.00 -2.16
N TRP A 30 16.78 -2.24 -1.71
CA TRP A 30 17.23 -2.57 -0.35
C TRP A 30 18.40 -3.59 -0.34
N PRO A 31 19.60 -3.23 -0.82
CA PRO A 31 20.74 -4.14 -0.91
C PRO A 31 21.11 -4.73 0.46
N GLY A 32 21.05 -6.06 0.58
CA GLY A 32 21.35 -6.79 1.81
C GLY A 32 20.34 -6.61 2.95
N LYS A 33 19.23 -5.88 2.73
CA LYS A 33 18.27 -5.50 3.79
C LYS A 33 16.80 -5.71 3.40
N PHE A 34 16.52 -6.48 2.35
CA PHE A 34 15.13 -6.70 1.89
C PHE A 34 14.29 -7.54 2.84
N ALA A 35 14.89 -8.50 3.55
CA ALA A 35 14.16 -9.45 4.41
C ALA A 35 13.15 -8.82 5.40
N PRO A 36 13.45 -7.72 6.11
CA PRO A 36 12.47 -7.05 6.97
C PRO A 36 11.41 -6.22 6.23
N VAL A 37 11.60 -5.89 4.95
CA VAL A 37 10.75 -4.91 4.22
C VAL A 37 9.29 -5.38 4.09
N PRO A 38 8.98 -6.64 3.71
CA PRO A 38 7.60 -7.12 3.68
C PRO A 38 6.87 -7.00 5.02
N TRP A 39 7.57 -7.21 6.14
CA TRP A 39 6.99 -7.05 7.48
C TRP A 39 6.62 -5.59 7.79
N VAL A 40 7.49 -4.65 7.40
CA VAL A 40 7.20 -3.22 7.56
C VAL A 40 5.96 -2.82 6.76
N PHE A 41 5.84 -3.30 5.52
CA PHE A 41 4.65 -3.05 4.71
C PHE A 41 3.40 -3.67 5.31
N ALA A 42 3.47 -4.90 5.84
CA ALA A 42 2.35 -5.53 6.52
C ALA A 42 1.90 -4.74 7.76
N GLU A 43 2.85 -4.19 8.54
CA GLU A 43 2.54 -3.28 9.65
C GLU A 43 1.85 -1.99 9.19
N MET A 44 2.34 -1.36 8.11
CA MET A 44 1.69 -0.18 7.55
C MET A 44 0.24 -0.49 7.17
N VAL A 45 -0.02 -1.63 6.54
CA VAL A 45 -1.39 -2.06 6.22
C VAL A 45 -2.21 -2.25 7.49
N ARG A 46 -1.69 -2.94 8.50
CA ARG A 46 -2.38 -3.18 9.78
C ARG A 46 -2.76 -1.89 10.50
N VAL A 47 -1.86 -0.92 10.56
CA VAL A 47 -2.13 0.37 11.20
C VAL A 47 -3.18 1.16 10.43
N ILE A 48 -3.09 1.19 9.09
CA ILE A 48 -4.05 1.91 8.25
C ILE A 48 -5.44 1.26 8.33
N THR A 49 -5.54 -0.06 8.24
CA THR A 49 -6.83 -0.74 8.33
C THR A 49 -7.41 -0.66 9.75
N GLY A 50 -6.55 -0.71 10.77
CA GLY A 50 -6.92 -0.52 12.16
C GLY A 50 -7.48 0.88 12.48
N SER A 51 -7.13 1.91 11.69
CA SER A 51 -7.73 3.25 11.81
C SER A 51 -9.12 3.36 11.15
N GLY A 52 -9.59 2.30 10.47
CA GLY A 52 -10.83 2.28 9.70
C GLY A 52 -10.68 2.71 8.25
N GLN A 53 -9.48 3.10 7.81
CA GLN A 53 -9.22 3.43 6.40
C GLN A 53 -9.02 2.16 5.56
N ARG A 54 -9.38 2.24 4.26
CA ARG A 54 -9.17 1.12 3.32
C ARG A 54 -7.78 1.20 2.70
N VAL A 55 -7.13 0.06 2.55
CA VAL A 55 -5.90 -0.07 1.75
C VAL A 55 -6.22 -0.70 0.40
N GLY A 56 -5.74 -0.09 -0.68
CA GLY A 56 -5.59 -0.73 -1.98
C GLY A 56 -4.14 -1.18 -2.14
N LEU A 57 -3.88 -2.48 -2.03
CA LEU A 57 -2.54 -3.02 -2.18
C LEU A 57 -2.32 -3.53 -3.61
N LEU A 58 -1.36 -2.93 -4.30
CA LEU A 58 -0.92 -3.34 -5.64
C LEU A 58 0.17 -4.40 -5.50
N VAL A 59 0.00 -5.51 -6.20
CA VAL A 59 0.95 -6.63 -6.23
C VAL A 59 1.31 -6.93 -7.68
N LYS A 60 2.56 -7.30 -7.93
CA LYS A 60 3.08 -7.49 -9.30
C LYS A 60 2.37 -8.63 -10.05
N ASP A 61 2.11 -9.72 -9.36
CA ASP A 61 1.59 -10.96 -9.93
C ASP A 61 0.94 -11.85 -8.86
N ALA A 62 0.41 -13.00 -9.28
CA ALA A 62 -0.28 -13.95 -8.41
C ALA A 62 0.65 -14.60 -7.36
N THR A 63 1.93 -14.80 -7.68
CA THR A 63 2.90 -15.40 -6.75
C THR A 63 3.16 -14.44 -5.60
N LEU A 64 3.44 -13.17 -5.89
CA LEU A 64 3.62 -12.16 -4.84
C LEU A 64 2.32 -11.84 -4.10
N ARG A 65 1.15 -12.07 -4.69
CA ARG A 65 -0.12 -11.98 -3.97
C ARG A 65 -0.21 -13.02 -2.85
N VAL A 66 0.19 -14.26 -3.11
CA VAL A 66 0.18 -15.32 -2.08
C VAL A 66 1.16 -14.97 -0.96
N GLU A 67 2.37 -14.52 -1.32
CA GLU A 67 3.36 -14.05 -0.33
C GLU A 67 2.83 -12.89 0.50
N ALA A 68 2.28 -11.85 -0.12
CA ALA A 68 1.72 -10.70 0.57
C ALA A 68 0.63 -11.10 1.56
N ASN A 69 -0.27 -12.00 1.17
CA ASN A 69 -1.32 -12.51 2.05
C ASN A 69 -0.76 -13.25 3.27
N ASP A 70 0.32 -14.03 3.13
CA ASP A 70 0.97 -14.68 4.29
C ASP A 70 1.47 -13.65 5.30
N PHE A 71 2.20 -12.62 4.84
CA PHE A 71 2.70 -11.55 5.70
C PHE A 71 1.57 -10.76 6.37
N LEU A 72 0.51 -10.45 5.62
CA LEU A 72 -0.66 -9.74 6.13
C LEU A 72 -1.38 -10.56 7.21
N GLN A 73 -1.64 -11.84 6.94
CA GLN A 73 -2.30 -12.73 7.90
C GLN A 73 -1.47 -12.88 9.18
N ARG A 74 -0.15 -13.06 9.06
CA ARG A 74 0.77 -13.17 10.21
C ARG A 74 0.89 -11.87 11.00
N SER A 75 0.56 -10.74 10.38
CA SER A 75 0.51 -9.44 11.04
C SER A 75 -0.88 -9.11 11.60
N GLY A 76 -1.89 -9.95 11.38
CA GLY A 76 -3.24 -9.73 11.90
C GLY A 76 -4.08 -8.74 11.09
N VAL A 77 -3.81 -8.62 9.79
CA VAL A 77 -4.67 -7.92 8.81
C VAL A 77 -5.71 -8.87 8.25
#